data_AF-A0A966VYX9-F1
#
_entry.id   AF-A0A966VYX9-F1
#
_cell.length_a   1.000
_cell.length_b   1.000
_cell.length_c   1.000
_cell.angle_alpha   90.00
_cell.angle_beta   90.00
_cell.angle_gamma   90.00
#
_symmetry.space_group_name_H-M   'P 1'
#
loop_
_entity.id
_entity.type
_entity.pdbx_description
1 polymer ?
#
loop_
_entity_poly.entity_id
_entity_poly.type
_entity_poly.pdbx_seq_one_letter_code
_entity_poly.pdbx_strand_id
1 'polypeptide(L)'
;MEQRALIDSRGKDHRRLILQMLVGSGRGHVGAALSVMEICRVLYDDILRVDPANPKWADRDRFIFSKGHGCLSLYVMLAEKGFFPKEELMRSCHFGSRLGGHPESRKTPGVEAST
;
A
#
# COMPACT_ATOMS: atom_id res chain seq x y z
N MET A 1 -23.50 -12.66 -6.99
CA MET A 1 -22.31 -12.02 -6.39
C MET A 1 -22.81 -10.85 -5.59
N GLU A 2 -22.49 -10.80 -4.30
CA GLU A 2 -22.89 -9.70 -3.43
C GLU A 2 -22.03 -8.47 -3.78
N GLN A 3 -22.68 -7.37 -4.19
CA GLN A 3 -21.99 -6.16 -4.62
C GLN A 3 -21.42 -5.46 -3.37
N ARG A 4 -20.12 -5.60 -3.11
CA ARG A 4 -19.45 -4.89 -2.02
C ARG A 4 -19.52 -3.38 -2.27
N ALA A 5 -19.93 -2.63 -1.25
CA ALA A 5 -19.88 -1.18 -1.31
C ALA A 5 -18.42 -0.72 -1.43
N LEU A 6 -18.11 0.07 -2.46
CA LEU A 6 -16.79 0.66 -2.68
C LEU A 6 -16.32 1.54 -1.51
N ILE A 7 -17.27 2.16 -0.80
CA ILE A 7 -17.03 2.96 0.40
C ILE A 7 -17.69 2.24 1.59
N ASP A 8 -16.93 1.35 2.22
CA ASP A 8 -17.33 0.65 3.44
C ASP A 8 -16.44 1.05 4.63
N SER A 9 -16.63 0.40 5.77
CA SER A 9 -15.81 0.61 6.98
C SER A 9 -14.32 0.36 6.72
N ARG A 10 -13.97 -0.61 5.87
CA ARG A 10 -12.58 -0.96 5.55
C ARG A 10 -11.84 0.17 4.86
N GLY A 11 -12.50 0.83 3.91
CA GLY A 11 -11.96 2.03 3.26
C GLY A 11 -11.74 3.19 4.24
N LYS A 12 -12.60 3.33 5.27
CA LYS A 12 -12.42 4.33 6.33
C LYS A 12 -11.26 3.97 7.26
N ASP A 13 -11.11 2.70 7.60
CA ASP A 13 -10.02 2.21 8.46
C ASP A 13 -8.65 2.35 7.79
N HIS A 14 -8.55 2.08 6.49
CA HIS A 14 -7.32 2.34 5.73
C HIS A 14 -6.95 3.82 5.70
N ARG A 15 -7.92 4.71 5.50
CA ARG A 15 -7.67 6.17 5.58
C ARG A 15 -7.22 6.59 6.98
N ARG A 16 -7.85 6.06 8.02
CA ARG A 16 -7.43 6.31 9.41
C ARG A 16 -5.99 5.85 9.63
N LEU A 17 -5.63 4.68 9.11
CA LEU A 17 -4.28 4.14 9.21
C LEU A 17 -3.25 5.01 8.46
N ILE A 18 -3.59 5.50 7.27
CA ILE A 18 -2.74 6.46 6.52
C ILE A 18 -2.48 7.72 7.35
N LEU A 19 -3.52 8.26 8.00
CA LEU A 19 -3.36 9.43 8.88
C LEU A 19 -2.46 9.11 10.08
N GLN A 20 -2.59 7.93 10.68
CA GLN A 20 -1.70 7.49 11.78
C GLN A 20 -0.24 7.36 11.33
N MET A 21 0.00 6.74 10.17
CA MET A 21 1.34 6.65 9.57
C MET A 21 1.96 8.03 9.33
N LEU A 22 1.15 8.98 8.85
CA LEU A 22 1.60 10.34 8.57
C LEU A 22 1.96 11.09 9.87
N VAL A 23 1.15 10.95 10.92
CA VAL A 23 1.47 11.50 12.24
C VAL A 23 2.76 10.89 12.80
N GLY A 24 2.91 9.56 12.73
CA GLY A 24 4.09 8.86 13.23
C GLY A 24 5.37 9.19 12.48
N SER A 25 5.29 9.47 11.18
CA SER A 25 6.44 9.83 10.34
C SER A 25 6.74 11.33 10.30
N GLY A 26 5.80 12.19 10.70
CA GLY A 26 5.90 13.64 10.60
C GLY A 26 5.94 14.19 9.16
N ARG A 27 5.77 13.35 8.13
CA ARG A 27 5.84 13.75 6.72
C ARG A 27 5.06 12.81 5.80
N GLY A 28 4.63 13.31 4.66
CA GLY A 28 3.97 12.50 3.62
C GLY A 28 2.95 13.32 2.81
N HIS A 29 2.47 12.75 1.71
CA HIS A 29 1.52 13.42 0.81
C HIS A 29 0.10 12.91 1.04
N VAL A 30 -0.58 13.46 2.05
CA VAL A 30 -1.90 12.97 2.50
C VAL A 30 -2.95 12.93 1.40
N GLY A 31 -3.10 14.02 0.63
CA GLY A 31 -4.10 14.08 -0.45
C GLY A 31 -3.83 13.06 -1.55
N ALA A 32 -2.56 12.88 -1.91
CA ALA A 32 -2.16 11.89 -2.91
C ALA A 32 -2.41 10.45 -2.44
N ALA A 33 -2.20 10.15 -1.16
CA ALA A 33 -2.50 8.83 -0.60
C ALA A 33 -4.02 8.60 -0.52
N LEU A 34 -4.77 9.50 0.15
CA LEU A 34 -6.20 9.28 0.39
C LEU A 34 -7.02 9.21 -0.91
N SER A 35 -6.64 9.93 -1.96
CA SER A 35 -7.35 9.95 -3.26
C SER A 35 -7.31 8.63 -4.03
N VAL A 36 -6.34 7.74 -3.77
CA VAL A 36 -6.14 6.50 -4.55
C VAL A 36 -6.48 5.24 -3.76
N MET A 37 -6.95 5.38 -2.51
CA MET A 37 -7.14 4.24 -1.61
C MET A 37 -8.10 3.18 -2.16
N GLU A 38 -9.27 3.56 -2.66
CA GLU A 38 -10.23 2.62 -3.25
C GLU A 38 -9.72 2.00 -4.54
N ILE A 39 -8.97 2.75 -5.35
CA ILE A 39 -8.37 2.22 -6.58
C ILE A 39 -7.40 1.11 -6.22
N CYS A 40 -6.48 1.35 -5.27
CA CYS A 40 -5.57 0.32 -4.79
C CYS A 40 -6.36 -0.87 -4.21
N ARG A 41 -7.42 -0.61 -3.46
CA ARG A 41 -8.22 -1.68 -2.87
C ARG A 41 -8.85 -2.58 -3.92
N VAL A 42 -9.58 -2.03 -4.88
CA VAL A 42 -10.21 -2.80 -5.96
C VAL A 42 -9.16 -3.57 -6.77
N LEU A 43 -8.03 -2.93 -7.06
CA LEU A 43 -6.92 -3.60 -7.76
C LEU A 43 -6.46 -4.85 -6.99
N TYR A 44 -6.17 -4.73 -5.70
CA TYR A 44 -5.63 -5.86 -4.92
C TYR A 44 -6.70 -6.83 -4.38
N ASP A 45 -7.96 -6.44 -4.28
CA ASP A 45 -9.07 -7.30 -3.83
C ASP A 45 -9.63 -8.14 -4.97
N ASP A 46 -9.84 -7.53 -6.14
CA ASP A 46 -10.74 -8.09 -7.15
C ASP A 46 -10.06 -8.31 -8.51
N ILE A 47 -8.98 -7.59 -8.82
CA ILE A 47 -8.41 -7.56 -10.19
C ILE A 47 -7.08 -8.30 -10.27
N LEU A 48 -6.11 -7.90 -9.45
CA LEU A 48 -4.73 -8.36 -9.54
C LEU A 48 -4.59 -9.79 -9.01
N ARG A 49 -4.00 -10.64 -9.83
CA ARG A 49 -3.54 -11.97 -9.44
C ARG A 49 -2.16 -11.85 -8.82
N VAL A 50 -2.11 -11.86 -7.49
CA VAL A 50 -0.87 -11.78 -6.72
C VAL A 50 -0.82 -12.82 -5.62
N ASP A 51 0.39 -13.24 -5.25
CA ASP A 51 0.64 -14.13 -4.12
C ASP A 51 1.62 -13.45 -3.14
N PRO A 52 1.14 -12.98 -1.97
CA PRO A 52 1.98 -12.40 -0.93
C PRO A 52 3.02 -13.37 -0.36
N ALA A 53 2.75 -14.68 -0.36
CA ALA A 53 3.70 -15.71 0.06
C ALA A 53 4.76 -16.00 -1.03
N ASN A 54 4.46 -15.65 -2.28
CA ASN A 54 5.40 -15.70 -3.40
C ASN A 54 5.43 -14.40 -4.22
N PRO A 55 5.98 -13.29 -3.68
CA PRO A 55 6.01 -11.99 -4.36
C PRO A 55 6.82 -11.98 -5.67
N LYS A 56 7.58 -13.04 -5.96
CA LYS A 56 8.38 -13.21 -7.17
C LYS A 56 7.75 -14.19 -8.16
N TRP A 57 6.52 -14.64 -7.94
CA TRP A 57 5.78 -15.48 -8.88
C TRP A 57 5.79 -14.84 -10.28
N ALA A 58 6.26 -15.59 -11.28
CA ALA A 58 6.54 -15.06 -12.61
C ALA A 58 5.29 -14.58 -13.37
N ASP A 59 4.17 -15.30 -13.23
CA ASP A 59 2.92 -15.05 -13.99
C ASP A 59 1.91 -14.18 -13.24
N ARG A 60 2.32 -13.58 -12.11
CA ARG A 60 1.48 -12.68 -11.35
C ARG A 60 1.30 -11.35 -12.10
N ASP A 61 0.22 -10.65 -11.81
CA ASP A 61 0.04 -9.29 -12.29
C ASP A 61 1.04 -8.34 -11.62
N ARG A 62 1.45 -7.30 -12.34
CA ARG A 62 2.39 -6.29 -11.87
C ARG A 62 1.71 -4.93 -11.78
N PHE A 63 1.85 -4.28 -10.64
CA PHE A 63 1.33 -2.94 -10.41
C PHE A 63 2.48 -1.94 -10.23
N ILE A 64 2.62 -1.02 -11.19
CA ILE A 64 3.61 0.07 -11.12
C ILE A 64 2.90 1.32 -10.60
N PHE A 65 3.24 1.72 -9.37
CA PHE A 65 2.63 2.88 -8.73
C PHE A 65 3.35 4.18 -9.11
N SER A 66 3.15 4.66 -10.33
CA SER A 66 3.89 5.82 -10.87
C SER A 66 3.75 7.11 -10.05
N LYS A 67 2.64 7.29 -9.31
CA LYS A 67 2.45 8.42 -8.38
C LYS A 67 3.11 8.14 -7.03
N GLY A 68 4.41 7.82 -7.04
CA GLY A 68 5.18 7.31 -5.88
C GLY A 68 5.01 8.09 -4.58
N HIS A 69 4.83 9.42 -4.66
CA HIS A 69 4.60 10.28 -3.50
C HIS A 69 3.32 9.92 -2.70
N GLY A 70 2.34 9.22 -3.31
CA GLY A 70 1.14 8.67 -2.66
C GLY A 70 1.33 7.28 -2.02
N CYS A 71 2.57 6.84 -1.79
CA CYS A 71 2.94 5.48 -1.39
C CYS A 71 2.27 4.92 -0.15
N LEU A 72 1.81 5.76 0.80
CA LEU A 72 1.19 5.27 2.04
C LEU A 72 -0.02 4.36 1.77
N SER A 73 -0.82 4.65 0.73
CA SER A 73 -1.95 3.78 0.34
C SER A 73 -1.50 2.46 -0.25
N LEU A 74 -0.42 2.46 -1.03
CA LEU A 74 0.18 1.23 -1.54
C LEU A 74 0.69 0.38 -0.38
N TYR A 75 1.40 0.97 0.58
CA TYR A 75 1.91 0.24 1.74
C TYR A 75 0.80 -0.36 2.60
N VAL A 76 -0.29 0.40 2.84
CA VAL A 76 -1.46 -0.12 3.56
C VAL A 76 -2.04 -1.35 2.86
N MET A 77 -2.23 -1.30 1.53
CA MET A 77 -2.73 -2.47 0.79
C MET A 77 -1.77 -3.65 0.82
N LEU A 78 -0.47 -3.42 0.62
CA LEU A 78 0.53 -4.49 0.65
C LEU A 78 0.61 -5.16 2.03
N ALA A 79 0.55 -4.37 3.10
CA ALA A 79 0.47 -4.89 4.47
C ALA A 79 -0.83 -5.68 4.70
N GLU A 80 -1.98 -5.16 4.26
CA GLU A 80 -3.27 -5.85 4.38
C GLU A 80 -3.25 -7.20 3.66
N LYS A 81 -2.63 -7.26 2.48
CA LYS A 81 -2.45 -8.50 1.72
C LYS A 81 -1.39 -9.42 2.31
N GLY A 82 -0.59 -8.99 3.29
CA GLY A 82 0.40 -9.83 3.97
C GLY A 82 1.74 -9.93 3.24
N PHE A 83 2.09 -8.95 2.40
CA PHE A 83 3.44 -8.88 1.81
C PHE A 83 4.52 -8.58 2.87
N PHE A 84 4.13 -7.97 3.99
CA PHE A 84 4.95 -7.69 5.16
C PHE A 84 4.05 -7.42 6.39
N PRO A 85 4.58 -7.49 7.62
CA PRO A 85 3.81 -7.25 8.84
C PRO A 85 3.22 -5.84 8.92
N LYS A 86 1.98 -5.72 9.39
CA LYS A 86 1.24 -4.44 9.46
C LYS A 86 1.92 -3.42 10.40
N GLU A 87 2.66 -3.90 11.39
CA GLU A 87 3.40 -3.09 12.36
C GLU A 87 4.51 -2.26 11.69
N GLU A 88 5.03 -2.71 10.54
CA GLU A 88 6.04 -1.96 9.79
C GLU A 88 5.48 -0.61 9.27
N LEU A 89 4.17 -0.47 9.09
CA LEU A 89 3.53 0.76 8.60
C LEU A 89 3.83 1.97 9.49
N MET A 90 3.86 1.78 10.81
CA MET A 90 4.16 2.85 11.77
C MET A 90 5.62 3.32 11.70
N ARG A 91 6.50 2.49 11.14
CA ARG A 91 7.90 2.84 10.88
C ARG A 91 8.12 3.44 9.50
N SER A 92 7.06 3.74 8.73
CA SER A 92 7.20 4.41 7.44
C SER A 92 7.98 5.73 7.58
N CYS A 93 8.78 6.04 6.56
CA CYS A 93 9.67 7.20 6.49
C CYS A 93 10.79 7.29 7.53
N HIS A 94 10.91 6.37 8.49
CA HIS A 94 11.99 6.35 9.46
C HIS A 94 13.30 5.85 8.83
N PHE A 95 14.43 6.30 9.36
CA PHE A 95 15.75 5.81 8.93
C PHE A 95 15.85 4.29 9.12
N GLY A 96 16.39 3.60 8.10
CA GLY A 96 16.51 2.14 8.11
C GLY A 96 15.19 1.37 7.94
N SER A 97 14.06 2.07 7.81
CA SER A 97 12.78 1.42 7.51
C SER A 97 12.78 0.83 6.11
N ARG A 98 12.05 -0.28 5.96
CA ARG A 98 11.67 -0.83 4.65
C ARG A 98 10.85 0.16 3.84
N LEU A 99 9.95 0.87 4.53
CA LEU A 99 8.93 1.72 3.94
C LEU A 99 9.44 3.16 3.88
N GLY A 100 10.00 3.54 2.74
CA GLY A 100 10.51 4.90 2.49
C GLY A 100 9.42 5.93 2.20
N GLY A 101 9.83 7.18 1.95
CA GLY A 101 8.90 8.26 1.52
C GLY A 101 8.39 8.12 0.08
N HIS A 102 8.97 7.18 -0.67
CA HIS A 102 8.59 6.73 -2.00
C HIS A 102 8.78 5.21 -2.06
N PRO A 103 8.07 4.46 -2.94
CA PRO A 103 8.24 3.02 -3.07
C PRO A 103 9.66 2.67 -3.50
N GLU A 104 10.22 1.62 -2.90
CA GLU A 104 11.54 1.11 -3.24
C GLU A 104 11.46 -0.40 -3.50
N SER A 105 11.64 -0.79 -4.77
CA SER A 105 11.50 -2.19 -5.25
C SER A 105 12.45 -3.18 -4.58
N ARG A 106 13.65 -2.73 -4.20
CA ARG A 106 14.66 -3.59 -3.55
C ARG A 106 14.39 -3.84 -2.07
N LYS A 107 13.56 -3.02 -1.43
CA LYS A 107 13.30 -3.09 0.02
C LYS A 107 11.94 -3.67 0.33
N THR A 108 10.91 -3.27 -0.42
CA THR A 108 9.51 -3.54 -0.09
C THR A 108 8.94 -4.66 -0.95
N PRO A 109 8.60 -5.84 -0.38
CA PRO A 109 7.91 -6.89 -1.11
C PRO A 109 6.61 -6.38 -1.72
N GLY A 110 6.34 -6.74 -2.98
CA GLY A 110 5.16 -6.28 -3.73
C GLY A 110 5.29 -4.90 -4.37
N VAL A 111 6.42 -4.20 -4.22
CA VAL A 111 6.76 -3.01 -4.99
C VAL A 111 7.58 -3.40 -6.22
N GLU A 112 7.04 -3.17 -7.41
CA GLU A 112 7.67 -3.55 -8.67
C GLU A 112 8.81 -2.64 -9.11
N ALA A 113 8.66 -1.34 -8.87
CA ALA A 113 9.58 -0.30 -9.34
C ALA A 113 9.74 0.78 -8.26
N SER A 114 10.90 1.43 -8.27
CA SER A 114 11.11 2.64 -7.48
C SER A 114 10.61 3.85 -8.26
N THR A 115 9.76 4.68 -7.65
CA THR A 115 9.00 5.75 -8.33
C THR A 115 8.84 6.98 -7.44
#